data_AF-A0A7W9MEA6-F1
#
_entry.id   AF-A0A7W9MEA6-F1
#
_cell.length_a   1.000
_cell.length_b   1.000
_cell.length_c   1.000
_cell.angle_alpha   90.00
_cell.angle_beta   90.00
_cell.angle_gamma   90.00
#
_symmetry.space_group_name_H-M   'P 1'
#
loop_
_entity.id
_entity.type
_entity.pdbx_description
1 polymer ?
#
loop_
_entity_poly.entity_id
_entity_poly.type
_entity_poly.pdbx_seq_one_letter_code
_entity_poly.pdbx_strand_id
1 'polypeptide(L)'
;MTMLAGQGRNTALPPIWPDDRYEVVCERDDPHGTTRDRYHFPQYAVHSARSLETAGLARRVRVFRLADDVVIYDRVNGIDLSPDEW
;
A
#
# COMPACT_ATOMS: atom_id res chain seq x y z
N MET A 1 -3.65 -7.21 -52.26
CA MET A 1 -4.07 -6.01 -51.51
C MET A 1 -3.79 -6.31 -50.04
N THR A 2 -2.56 -6.02 -49.61
CA THR A 2 -2.05 -6.42 -48.28
C THR A 2 -2.39 -5.31 -47.29
N MET A 3 -3.30 -5.60 -46.36
CA MET A 3 -3.61 -4.72 -45.24
C MET A 3 -2.46 -4.80 -44.24
N LEU A 4 -1.57 -3.81 -44.27
CA LEU A 4 -0.63 -3.55 -43.17
C LEU A 4 -1.47 -3.08 -41.98
N ALA A 5 -1.73 -3.98 -41.04
CA ALA A 5 -2.28 -3.64 -39.74
C ALA A 5 -1.31 -2.64 -39.09
N GLY A 6 -1.75 -1.39 -39.00
CA GLY A 6 -1.05 -0.37 -38.25
C GLY A 6 -0.92 -0.84 -36.80
N GLN A 7 0.28 -1.27 -36.44
CA GLN A 7 0.68 -1.48 -35.05
C GLN A 7 0.57 -0.11 -34.37
N GLY A 8 -0.58 0.17 -33.76
CA GLY A 8 -0.77 1.31 -32.89
C GLY A 8 0.21 1.20 -31.74
N ARG A 9 1.35 1.87 -31.86
CA ARG A 9 2.26 2.11 -30.74
C ARG A 9 1.46 2.96 -29.76
N ASN A 10 0.85 2.30 -28.79
CA ASN A 10 0.30 2.97 -27.63
C ASN A 10 1.48 3.54 -26.85
N THR A 11 1.94 4.73 -27.23
CA THR A 11 2.93 5.50 -26.49
C THR A 11 2.23 6.12 -25.29
N ALA A 12 1.75 5.28 -24.38
CA ALA A 12 1.27 5.75 -23.09
C ALA A 12 2.46 6.44 -22.41
N LEU A 13 2.27 7.70 -22.04
CA LEU A 13 3.26 8.42 -21.24
C LEU A 13 3.45 7.65 -19.93
N PRO A 14 4.70 7.55 -19.42
CA PRO A 14 4.93 6.91 -18.14
C PRO A 14 4.11 7.63 -17.06
N PRO A 15 3.62 6.89 -16.05
CA PRO A 15 2.87 7.50 -14.96
C PRO A 15 3.74 8.57 -14.28
N ILE A 16 3.15 9.74 -14.02
CA ILE A 16 3.84 10.86 -13.36
C ILE A 16 4.13 10.56 -11.88
N TRP A 17 3.39 9.62 -11.31
CA TRP A 17 3.55 9.14 -9.96
C TRP A 17 4.27 7.81 -9.99
N PRO A 18 5.24 7.59 -9.08
CA PRO A 18 5.86 6.29 -8.96
C PRO A 18 4.84 5.27 -8.43
N ASP A 19 5.06 3.99 -8.73
CA ASP A 19 4.19 2.91 -8.24
C ASP A 19 4.13 2.88 -6.70
N ASP A 20 2.95 2.57 -6.17
CA ASP A 20 2.80 2.28 -4.75
C ASP A 20 3.60 1.03 -4.40
N ARG A 21 4.33 1.10 -3.29
CA ARG A 21 5.17 0.00 -2.80
C ARG A 21 4.65 -0.62 -1.51
N TYR A 22 3.73 0.06 -0.85
CA TYR A 22 3.22 -0.30 0.46
C TYR A 22 1.70 -0.17 0.52
N GLU A 23 1.05 -1.07 1.26
CA GLU A 23 -0.38 -1.05 1.50
C GLU A 23 -0.64 -1.12 3.01
N VAL A 24 -1.38 -0.14 3.53
CA VAL A 24 -1.88 -0.10 4.89
C VAL A 24 -3.28 -0.71 4.88
N VAL A 25 -3.46 -1.81 5.59
CA VAL A 25 -4.76 -2.46 5.77
C VAL A 25 -5.26 -2.14 7.17
N CYS A 26 -6.42 -1.51 7.24
CA CYS A 26 -7.05 -1.11 8.48
C CYS A 26 -8.37 -1.88 8.66
N GLU A 27 -8.43 -2.70 9.69
CA GLU A 27 -9.61 -3.50 10.05
C GLU A 27 -10.37 -2.80 11.18
N ARG A 28 -11.65 -2.53 10.96
CA ARG A 28 -12.55 -1.91 11.94
C ARG A 28 -13.73 -2.84 12.21
N ASP A 29 -14.40 -2.63 13.33
CA ASP A 29 -15.65 -3.32 13.61
C ASP A 29 -16.78 -2.85 12.68
N ASP A 30 -17.82 -3.67 12.57
CA ASP A 30 -19.03 -3.33 11.83
C ASP A 30 -19.62 -2.00 12.33
N PRO A 31 -20.13 -1.13 11.42
CA PRO A 31 -20.38 -1.38 9.99
C PRO A 31 -19.22 -0.96 9.06
N HIS A 32 -18.05 -0.62 9.59
CA HIS A 32 -17.00 0.07 8.83
C HIS A 32 -16.12 -0.86 8.00
N GLY A 33 -15.98 -2.13 8.40
CA GLY A 33 -15.25 -3.14 7.65
C GLY A 33 -13.75 -2.85 7.50
N THR A 34 -13.18 -3.19 6.35
CA THR A 34 -11.74 -3.05 6.06
C THR A 34 -11.48 -1.96 5.04
N THR A 35 -10.52 -1.06 5.32
CA THR A 35 -10.00 -0.09 4.34
C THR A 35 -8.57 -0.41 3.96
N ARG A 36 -8.17 0.01 2.76
CA ARG A 36 -6.82 -0.19 2.23
C ARG A 36 -6.32 1.12 1.64
N ASP A 37 -5.16 1.57 2.10
CA ASP A 37 -4.52 2.81 1.68
C ASP A 37 -3.13 2.49 1.14
N ARG A 38 -2.77 3.01 -0.04
CA ARG A 38 -1.50 2.70 -0.69
C ARG A 38 -0.53 3.87 -0.65
N TYR A 39 0.75 3.54 -0.53
CA TYR A 39 1.83 4.51 -0.37
C TYR A 39 3.06 4.09 -1.18
N HIS A 40 3.73 5.09 -1.75
CA HIS A 40 5.02 4.89 -2.38
C HIS A 40 6.17 4.75 -1.35
N PHE A 41 6.10 5.47 -0.22
CA PHE A 41 7.16 5.52 0.79
C PHE A 41 6.75 4.80 2.09
N PRO A 42 7.66 4.01 2.70
CA PRO A 42 7.35 3.21 3.88
C PRO A 42 7.11 4.09 5.11
N GLN A 43 7.82 5.21 5.26
CA GLN A 43 7.68 6.10 6.42
C GLN A 43 6.25 6.62 6.55
N TYR A 44 5.61 6.98 5.43
CA TYR A 44 4.23 7.47 5.42
C TYR A 44 3.22 6.36 5.69
N ALA A 45 3.47 5.14 5.18
CA ALA A 45 2.62 3.99 5.45
C ALA A 45 2.65 3.61 6.94
N VAL A 46 3.84 3.50 7.54
CA VAL A 46 4.01 3.19 8.97
C VAL A 46 3.48 4.32 9.86
N HIS A 47 3.73 5.59 9.51
CA HIS A 47 3.18 6.73 10.23
C HIS A 47 1.64 6.74 10.22
N SER A 48 1.04 6.44 9.07
CA SER A 48 -0.42 6.29 8.93
C SER A 48 -0.94 5.17 9.83
N ALA A 49 -0.28 4.01 9.80
CA ALA A 49 -0.66 2.87 10.63
C ALA A 49 -0.61 3.18 12.14
N ARG A 50 0.49 3.77 12.61
CA ARG A 50 0.65 4.22 14.00
C ARG A 50 -0.40 5.27 14.39
N SER A 51 -0.76 6.17 13.49
CA SER A 51 -1.77 7.20 13.74
C SER A 51 -3.16 6.58 13.88
N LEU A 52 -3.51 5.62 13.00
CA LEU A 52 -4.79 4.91 13.05
C LEU A 52 -4.95 4.10 14.36
N GLU A 53 -3.88 3.46 14.81
CA GLU A 53 -3.88 2.75 16.10
C GLU A 53 -3.96 3.71 17.29
N THR A 54 -3.22 4.81 17.26
CA THR A 54 -3.25 5.81 18.34
C THR A 54 -4.64 6.45 18.46
N ALA A 55 -5.32 6.67 17.34
CA ALA A 55 -6.67 7.19 17.33
C ALA A 55 -7.72 6.20 17.88
N GLY A 56 -7.37 4.92 18.06
CA GLY A 56 -8.30 3.88 18.52
C GLY A 56 -9.42 3.58 17.53
N LEU A 57 -9.26 3.96 16.26
CA LEU A 57 -10.28 3.84 15.21
C LEU A 57 -10.24 2.50 14.49
N ALA A 58 -9.27 1.65 14.81
CA ALA A 58 -9.01 0.39 14.15
C ALA A 58 -8.80 -0.71 15.20
N ARG A 59 -9.39 -1.87 14.93
CA ARG A 59 -9.16 -3.10 15.70
C ARG A 59 -7.78 -3.69 15.39
N ARG A 60 -7.32 -3.53 14.16
CA ARG A 60 -5.98 -3.93 13.73
C ARG A 60 -5.54 -3.11 12.53
N VAL A 61 -4.27 -2.74 12.52
CA VAL A 61 -3.65 -2.07 11.38
C VAL A 61 -2.37 -2.79 11.00
N ARG A 62 -2.21 -3.05 9.70
CA ARG A 62 -1.07 -3.76 9.14
C ARG A 62 -0.50 -2.98 7.97
N VAL A 63 0.81 -3.02 7.80
CA VAL A 63 1.48 -2.46 6.62
C VAL A 63 2.22 -3.58 5.90
N PHE A 64 1.90 -3.72 4.61
CA PHE A 64 2.48 -4.71 3.71
C PHE A 64 3.37 -4.01 2.71
N ARG A 65 4.50 -4.62 2.38
CA ARG A 65 5.27 -4.31 1.18
C ARG A 65 4.69 -5.09 0.01
N LEU A 66 4.25 -4.38 -1.03
CA LEU A 66 3.54 -4.97 -2.17
C LEU A 66 4.42 -5.86 -3.07
N ALA A 67 5.74 -5.68 -3.04
CA ALA A 67 6.65 -6.46 -3.89
C ALA A 67 6.69 -7.96 -3.54
N ASP A 68 6.41 -8.32 -2.29
CA ASP A 68 6.61 -9.67 -1.75
C ASP A 68 5.70 -9.99 -0.55
N ASP A 69 4.65 -9.20 -0.33
CA ASP A 69 3.65 -9.36 0.74
C ASP A 69 4.23 -9.41 2.17
N VAL A 70 5.47 -8.93 2.38
CA VAL A 70 6.08 -8.85 3.71
C VAL A 70 5.34 -7.82 4.57
N VAL A 71 4.98 -8.24 5.78
CA VAL A 71 4.44 -7.35 6.82
C VAL A 71 5.60 -6.60 7.47
N ILE A 72 5.62 -5.27 7.31
CA ILE A 72 6.63 -4.41 7.93
C ILE A 72 6.13 -3.76 9.23
N TYR A 73 4.81 -3.73 9.43
CA TYR A 73 4.19 -3.25 10.67
C TYR A 73 2.93 -4.06 10.98
N ASP A 74 2.85 -4.61 12.20
CA ASP A 74 1.67 -5.25 12.78
C ASP A 74 1.85 -5.33 14.30
N ARG A 75 1.25 -4.39 15.02
CA ARG A 75 1.39 -4.29 16.48
C ARG A 75 0.84 -5.51 17.20
N VAL A 76 -0.21 -6.14 16.68
CA VAL A 76 -0.84 -7.32 17.31
C VAL A 76 0.13 -8.50 17.32
N ASN A 77 0.96 -8.64 16.29
CA ASN A 77 2.01 -9.67 16.23
C ASN A 77 3.39 -9.17 16.67
N GLY A 78 3.49 -7.94 17.19
CA GLY A 78 4.76 -7.36 17.63
C GLY A 78 5.76 -7.06 16.51
N ILE A 79 5.28 -6.82 15.28
CA ILE A 79 6.11 -6.47 14.12
C ILE A 79 6.17 -4.95 14.02
N ASP A 80 7.37 -4.39 14.12
CA ASP A 80 7.68 -2.98 13.87
C ASP A 80 9.09 -2.91 13.27
N LEU A 81 9.18 -3.11 11.95
CA LEU A 81 10.44 -3.02 11.23
C LEU A 81 10.75 -1.56 10.92
N SER A 82 12.03 -1.18 10.97
CA SER A 82 12.40 0.21 10.70
C SER A 82 12.09 0.56 9.24
N PRO A 83 11.35 1.65 8.96
CA PRO A 83 11.00 2.02 7.60
C PRO A 83 12.21 2.47 6.76
N ASP A 84 13.35 2.77 7.38
CA ASP A 84 14.62 3.05 6.69
C ASP A 84 15.31 1.79 6.14
N GLU A 85 14.88 0.60 6.55
CA GLU A 85 15.45 -0.68 6.09
C GLU A 85 14.78 -1.20 4.80
N TRP A 86 13.79 -0.48 4.26
CA TRP A 86 12.90 -0.94 3.16
C TRP A 86 12.60 0.17 2.13
#